data_AF-L0AWR0-F1
#
_entry.id   AF-L0AWR0-F1
#
_cell.length_a   1.000
_cell.length_b   1.000
_cell.length_c   1.000
_cell.angle_alpha   90.00
_cell.angle_beta   90.00
_cell.angle_gamma   90.00
#
_symmetry.space_group_name_H-M   'P 1'
#
loop_
_entity.id
_entity.type
_entity.pdbx_description
1 polymer ?
#
loop_
_entity_poly.entity_id
_entity_poly.type
_entity_poly.pdbx_seq_one_letter_code
_entity_poly.pdbx_strand_id
1 'polypeptide(L)'
;MDKNSRRCRVSDGLIAMLEQPGIDSLPLSLFDIEDGHRLVDASIAIVPDRKMQFLELLVSQLLIKQEGHPIKVHDLVRKKCIVVHNTIKFNPRGFVFYDTPYLEKGNKVYMQNTTRRFFTISFFSIDFWELDPSKMIHVKSIRINGK
;
A
#
# COMPACT_ATOMS: atom_id res chain seq x y z
N MET A 1 10.87 -17.13 9.94
CA MET A 1 11.10 -15.75 9.44
C MET A 1 12.44 -15.28 9.95
N ASP A 2 13.27 -14.66 9.11
CA ASP A 2 14.56 -14.11 9.52
C ASP A 2 14.40 -13.13 10.68
N LYS A 3 15.13 -13.37 11.77
CA LYS A 3 14.97 -12.65 13.03
C LYS A 3 15.51 -11.21 13.00
N ASN A 4 16.11 -10.71 11.92
CA ASN A 4 16.80 -9.40 11.95
C ASN A 4 16.58 -8.48 10.74
N SER A 5 15.64 -8.78 9.84
CA SER A 5 15.27 -7.83 8.80
C SER A 5 14.27 -6.81 9.36
N ARG A 6 14.77 -5.69 9.91
CA ARG A 6 13.95 -4.47 9.97
C ARG A 6 13.54 -4.16 8.54
N ARG A 7 12.25 -4.16 8.25
CA ARG A 7 11.71 -3.91 6.91
C ARG A 7 11.29 -2.46 6.86
N CYS A 8 11.76 -1.69 5.88
CA CYS A 8 11.20 -0.38 5.62
C CYS A 8 10.16 -0.46 4.50
N ARG A 9 9.27 0.53 4.47
CA ARG A 9 8.43 0.86 3.34
C ARG A 9 8.64 2.32 3.01
N VAL A 10 8.82 2.61 1.74
CA VAL A 10 9.15 3.95 1.25
C VAL A 10 8.01 4.40 0.35
N SER A 11 7.64 5.66 0.48
CA SER A 11 6.75 6.36 -0.42
C SER A 11 7.25 7.80 -0.59
N ASP A 12 6.54 8.59 -1.38
CA ASP A 12 6.96 9.95 -1.74
C ASP A 12 7.17 10.81 -0.49
N GLY A 13 8.44 11.09 -0.20
CA GLY A 13 8.89 11.88 0.95
C GLY A 13 8.85 11.17 2.31
N LEU A 14 8.31 9.95 2.41
CA LEU A 14 8.06 9.29 3.70
C LEU A 14 8.61 7.86 3.77
N ILE A 15 9.18 7.50 4.92
CA ILE A 15 9.63 6.14 5.22
C ILE A 15 8.99 5.61 6.50
N ALA A 16 8.38 4.41 6.41
CA ALA A 16 7.91 3.66 7.55
C ALA A 16 8.93 2.58 7.91
N MET A 17 9.45 2.65 9.13
CA MET A 17 10.34 1.65 9.71
C MET A 17 9.52 0.65 10.50
N LEU A 18 9.41 -0.58 10.00
CA LEU A 18 8.65 -1.65 10.65
C LEU A 18 9.53 -2.37 11.66
N GLU A 19 9.00 -2.53 12.87
CA GLU A 19 9.61 -3.37 13.89
C GLU A 19 9.25 -4.85 13.69
N GLN A 20 9.78 -5.70 14.55
CA GLN A 20 9.33 -7.10 14.57
C GLN A 20 7.84 -7.14 14.95
N PRO A 21 6.99 -7.80 14.15
CA PRO A 21 5.60 -8.00 14.53
C PRO A 21 5.51 -8.84 15.80
N GLY A 22 4.62 -8.42 16.71
CA GLY A 22 4.17 -9.22 17.84
C GLY A 22 3.14 -10.27 17.40
N ILE A 23 2.38 -10.80 18.36
CA ILE A 23 1.35 -11.82 18.09
C ILE A 23 0.21 -11.24 17.24
N ASP A 24 -0.24 -10.04 17.57
CA ASP A 24 -1.44 -9.40 17.03
C ASP A 24 -1.18 -7.93 16.63
N SER A 25 0.08 -7.50 16.63
CA SER A 25 0.45 -6.11 16.39
C SER A 25 1.71 -5.98 15.53
N LEU A 26 1.75 -4.92 14.74
CA LEU A 26 2.89 -4.50 13.93
C LEU A 26 3.28 -3.07 14.34
N PRO A 27 4.25 -2.90 15.24
CA PRO A 27 4.79 -1.60 15.61
C PRO A 27 5.60 -1.01 14.45
N LEU A 28 5.52 0.31 14.30
CA LEU A 28 6.28 1.06 13.30
C LEU A 28 6.44 2.53 13.68
N SER A 29 7.45 3.16 13.08
CA SER A 29 7.67 4.60 13.13
C SER A 29 7.69 5.18 11.70
N LEU A 30 7.04 6.32 11.49
CA LEU A 30 7.02 7.06 10.24
C LEU A 30 7.95 8.27 10.34
N PHE A 31 8.76 8.48 9.30
CA PHE A 31 9.70 9.59 9.20
C PHE A 31 9.55 10.33 7.89
N ASP A 32 9.85 11.62 7.93
CA ASP A 32 10.15 12.42 6.74
C ASP A 32 11.56 12.07 6.23
N ILE A 33 11.69 11.85 4.93
CA ILE A 33 12.96 11.46 4.30
C ILE A 33 13.88 12.67 4.10
N GLU A 34 13.32 13.87 3.93
CA GLU A 34 14.11 15.06 3.61
C GLU A 34 14.98 15.51 4.79
N ASP A 35 14.43 15.50 6.01
CA ASP A 35 15.12 15.95 7.22
C ASP A 35 15.31 14.84 8.29
N GLY A 36 14.76 13.65 8.07
CA GLY A 36 14.83 12.53 9.01
C GLY A 36 13.93 12.69 10.23
N HIS A 37 13.05 13.70 10.28
CA HIS A 37 12.18 13.96 11.41
C HIS A 37 11.16 12.84 11.59
N ARG A 38 10.99 12.40 12.84
CA ARG A 38 9.99 11.39 13.18
C ARG A 38 8.62 12.04 13.27
N LEU A 39 7.67 11.58 12.45
CA LEU A 39 6.32 12.12 12.38
C LEU A 39 5.35 11.40 13.32
N VAL A 40 5.39 10.07 13.34
CA VAL A 40 4.41 9.24 14.08
C VAL A 40 5.03 7.94 14.55
N ASP A 41 4.69 7.52 15.76
CA ASP A 41 4.78 6.13 16.20
C ASP A 41 3.39 5.48 16.20
N ALA A 42 3.29 4.28 15.65
CA ALA A 42 2.03 3.55 15.50
C ALA A 42 2.20 2.07 15.81
N SER A 43 1.14 1.44 16.27
CA SER A 43 1.04 -0.02 16.39
C SER A 43 -0.23 -0.47 15.69
N ILE A 44 -0.05 -1.22 14.60
CA ILE A 44 -1.16 -1.65 13.75
C ILE A 44 -1.60 -3.05 14.14
N ALA A 45 -2.89 -3.21 14.43
CA ALA A 45 -3.46 -4.51 14.72
C ALA A 45 -3.42 -5.43 13.48
N ILE A 46 -2.81 -6.60 13.66
CA ILE A 46 -2.74 -7.69 12.67
C ILE A 46 -3.44 -8.92 13.24
N VAL A 47 -3.94 -9.77 12.34
CA VAL A 47 -4.58 -11.04 12.73
C VAL A 47 -3.49 -12.09 13.01
N PRO A 48 -3.47 -12.71 14.20
CA PRO A 48 -2.54 -13.80 14.51
C PRO A 48 -2.65 -14.96 13.53
N ASP A 49 -1.55 -15.67 13.30
CA ASP A 49 -1.47 -16.88 12.46
C ASP A 49 -1.95 -16.69 11.00
N ARG A 50 -2.02 -15.44 10.53
CA ARG A 50 -2.34 -15.11 9.13
C ARG A 50 -1.15 -14.50 8.44
N LYS A 51 -0.77 -15.11 7.32
CA LYS A 51 0.34 -14.63 6.49
C LYS A 51 0.07 -13.21 5.99
N MET A 52 1.08 -12.34 6.12
CA MET A 52 1.11 -11.04 5.45
C MET A 52 1.30 -11.27 3.94
N GLN A 53 0.27 -10.98 3.15
CA GLN A 53 0.30 -11.12 1.68
C GLN A 53 0.78 -9.84 1.01
N PHE A 54 0.41 -8.69 1.57
CA PHE A 54 0.77 -7.38 1.02
C PHE A 54 0.84 -6.34 2.14
N LEU A 55 1.86 -5.48 2.07
CA LEU A 55 2.15 -4.43 3.04
C LEU A 55 2.91 -3.34 2.30
N GLU A 56 2.29 -2.21 1.98
CA GLU A 56 2.92 -1.12 1.24
C GLU A 56 2.56 0.24 1.81
N LEU A 57 3.51 1.18 1.73
CA LEU A 57 3.32 2.56 2.15
C LEU A 57 2.97 3.41 0.92
N LEU A 58 1.93 4.23 1.06
CA LEU A 58 1.54 5.25 0.11
C LEU A 58 1.35 6.58 0.84
N VAL A 59 2.33 7.48 0.72
CA VAL A 59 2.44 8.71 1.48
C VAL A 59 2.30 8.38 2.98
N SER A 60 1.24 8.85 3.66
CA SER A 60 0.99 8.58 5.07
C SER A 60 0.21 7.28 5.33
N GLN A 61 -0.17 6.55 4.29
CA GLN A 61 -1.09 5.44 4.39
C GLN A 61 -0.42 4.09 4.22
N LEU A 62 -0.56 3.24 5.22
CA LEU A 62 -0.10 1.87 5.19
C LEU A 62 -1.23 0.95 4.77
N LEU A 63 -1.09 0.31 3.61
CA LEU A 63 -2.03 -0.68 3.14
C LEU A 63 -1.57 -2.06 3.61
N ILE A 64 -2.47 -2.81 4.23
CA ILE A 64 -2.20 -4.12 4.81
C ILE A 64 -3.18 -5.14 4.25
N LYS A 65 -2.66 -6.27 3.76
CA LYS A 65 -3.45 -7.43 3.35
C LYS A 65 -2.90 -8.69 4.02
N GLN A 66 -3.74 -9.30 4.82
CA GLN A 66 -3.49 -10.63 5.37
C GLN A 66 -4.34 -11.68 4.65
N GLU A 67 -3.87 -12.91 4.65
CA GLU A 67 -4.59 -14.06 4.13
C GLU A 67 -6.01 -14.16 4.73
N GLY A 68 -7.00 -14.39 3.87
CA GLY A 68 -8.41 -14.51 4.26
C GLY A 68 -9.08 -13.20 4.68
N HIS A 69 -8.37 -12.07 4.71
CA HIS A 69 -8.89 -10.77 5.16
C HIS A 69 -8.90 -9.74 4.04
N PRO A 70 -9.83 -8.77 4.06
CA PRO A 70 -9.79 -7.63 3.14
C PRO A 70 -8.55 -6.76 3.37
N ILE A 71 -8.21 -5.94 2.38
CA ILE A 71 -7.21 -4.88 2.53
C ILE A 71 -7.72 -3.89 3.57
N LYS A 72 -6.83 -3.48 4.49
CA LYS A 72 -7.02 -2.35 5.39
C LYS A 72 -6.08 -1.23 5.00
N VAL A 73 -6.58 -0.01 5.04
CA VAL A 73 -5.82 1.21 4.78
C VAL A 73 -5.71 1.98 6.09
N HIS A 74 -4.52 2.05 6.65
CA HIS A 74 -4.22 2.78 7.88
C HIS A 74 -3.57 4.11 7.52
N ASP A 75 -4.29 5.21 7.70
CA ASP A 75 -3.72 6.55 7.66
C ASP A 75 -2.98 6.80 8.98
N LEU A 76 -1.65 6.75 8.94
CA LEU A 76 -0.79 6.79 10.12
C LEU A 76 -0.85 8.16 10.80
N VAL A 77 -0.89 9.23 10.01
CA VAL A 77 -0.96 10.62 10.50
C VAL A 77 -2.34 10.93 11.06
N ARG A 78 -3.40 10.56 10.33
CA ARG A 78 -4.79 10.84 10.76
C ARG A 78 -5.34 9.81 11.75
N LYS A 79 -4.57 8.75 12.05
CA LYS A 79 -4.98 7.62 12.91
C LYS A 79 -6.32 7.02 12.51
N LYS A 80 -6.59 6.94 11.20
CA LYS A 80 -7.83 6.40 10.64
C LYS A 80 -7.58 5.06 9.97
N CYS A 81 -8.47 4.10 10.19
CA CYS A 81 -8.47 2.83 9.48
C CYS A 81 -9.71 2.72 8.59
N ILE A 82 -9.53 2.29 7.34
CA ILE A 82 -10.63 1.95 6.43
C ILE A 82 -10.44 0.53 5.92
N VAL A 83 -11.53 -0.22 5.81
CA VAL A 83 -11.54 -1.55 5.20
C VAL A 83 -11.98 -1.42 3.75
N VAL A 84 -11.20 -1.98 2.83
CA VAL A 84 -11.52 -2.00 1.41
C VAL A 84 -12.30 -3.27 1.11
N HIS A 85 -13.61 -3.13 0.90
CA HIS A 85 -14.49 -4.28 0.69
C HIS A 85 -14.16 -5.03 -0.62
N ASN A 86 -14.60 -6.29 -0.71
CA ASN A 86 -14.44 -7.16 -1.89
C ASN A 86 -12.98 -7.50 -2.26
N THR A 87 -12.04 -7.36 -1.33
CA THR A 87 -10.61 -7.64 -1.55
C THR A 87 -10.10 -8.90 -0.84
N ILE A 88 -10.97 -9.73 -0.26
CA ILE A 88 -10.56 -10.95 0.49
C ILE A 88 -9.70 -11.88 -0.37
N LYS A 89 -10.12 -12.11 -1.62
CA LYS A 89 -9.44 -12.98 -2.60
C LYS A 89 -8.32 -12.27 -3.37
N PHE A 90 -8.08 -10.99 -3.10
CA PHE A 90 -7.08 -10.19 -3.79
C PHE A 90 -5.67 -10.60 -3.33
N ASN A 91 -4.89 -11.22 -4.21
CA ASN A 91 -3.56 -11.73 -3.91
C ASN A 91 -2.64 -11.61 -5.14
N PRO A 92 -2.25 -10.39 -5.51
CA PRO A 92 -1.39 -10.15 -6.67
C PRO A 92 0.06 -10.58 -6.40
N ARG A 93 0.83 -10.84 -7.47
CA ARG A 93 2.25 -11.19 -7.39
C ARG A 93 3.16 -9.96 -7.25
N GLY A 94 2.72 -8.84 -7.80
CA GLY A 94 3.37 -7.55 -7.68
C GLY A 94 2.31 -6.47 -7.57
N PHE A 95 2.64 -5.39 -6.88
CA PHE A 95 1.75 -4.26 -6.66
C PHE A 95 2.59 -3.00 -6.66
N VAL A 96 2.21 -2.02 -7.47
CA VAL A 96 2.97 -0.78 -7.62
C VAL A 96 2.00 0.40 -7.72
N PHE A 97 2.17 1.37 -6.83
CA PHE A 97 1.53 2.67 -6.97
C PHE A 97 2.16 3.45 -8.11
N TYR A 98 1.35 4.18 -8.86
CA TYR A 98 1.86 5.03 -9.92
C TYR A 98 1.01 6.29 -10.05
N ASP A 99 1.67 7.40 -10.36
CA ASP A 99 0.98 8.62 -10.71
C ASP A 99 0.60 8.59 -12.18
N THR A 100 -0.64 9.01 -12.45
CA THR A 100 -1.05 9.26 -13.83
C THR A 100 -0.91 10.74 -14.10
N PRO A 101 -0.05 11.14 -15.06
CA PRO A 101 -0.04 12.52 -15.47
C PRO A 101 -1.35 12.85 -16.18
N TYR A 102 -1.90 14.04 -15.93
CA TYR A 102 -2.88 14.64 -16.83
C TYR A 102 -2.17 15.61 -17.76
N LEU A 103 -2.78 15.89 -18.92
CA LEU A 103 -2.22 16.86 -19.87
C LEU A 103 -2.78 18.23 -19.55
N GLU A 104 -1.92 19.15 -19.10
CA GLU A 104 -2.23 20.57 -18.98
C GLU A 104 -1.49 21.32 -20.08
N LYS A 105 -2.24 21.92 -21.03
CA LYS A 105 -1.68 22.65 -22.18
C LYS A 105 -0.61 21.84 -22.96
N GLY A 106 -0.79 20.52 -23.08
CA GLY A 106 0.12 19.63 -23.78
C GLY A 106 1.30 19.10 -22.95
N ASN A 107 1.48 19.60 -21.72
CA ASN A 107 2.51 19.12 -20.79
C ASN A 107 1.93 18.07 -19.84
N LYS A 108 2.70 17.03 -19.54
CA LYS A 108 2.37 16.06 -18.50
C LYS A 108 2.53 16.73 -17.14
N VAL A 109 1.43 16.84 -16.39
CA VAL A 109 1.41 17.34 -15.02
C VAL A 109 0.97 16.21 -14.09
N TYR A 110 1.74 16.01 -13.02
CA TYR A 110 1.49 14.99 -12.01
C TYR A 110 0.76 15.64 -10.83
N MET A 111 -0.48 15.22 -10.55
CA MET A 111 -1.27 15.73 -9.42
C MET A 111 -0.81 15.09 -8.11
N GLN A 112 -0.53 15.91 -7.10
CA GLN A 112 -0.22 15.44 -5.75
C GLN A 112 -1.46 14.96 -4.95
N ASN A 113 -2.69 15.09 -5.48
CA ASN A 113 -3.92 14.98 -4.69
C ASN A 113 -5.10 14.21 -5.33
N THR A 114 -4.88 13.40 -6.36
CA THR A 114 -5.97 12.63 -7.00
C THR A 114 -6.07 11.18 -6.52
N THR A 115 -7.23 10.57 -6.80
CA THR A 115 -7.56 9.15 -6.59
C THR A 115 -6.35 8.25 -6.81
N ARG A 116 -6.04 7.44 -5.82
CA ARG A 116 -4.79 6.70 -5.75
C ARG A 116 -4.84 5.55 -6.73
N ARG A 117 -3.88 5.50 -7.65
CA ARG A 117 -3.81 4.48 -8.68
C ARG A 117 -2.67 3.53 -8.42
N PHE A 118 -2.92 2.28 -8.73
CA PHE A 118 -1.90 1.25 -8.69
C PHE A 118 -2.21 0.20 -9.75
N PHE A 119 -1.21 -0.57 -10.11
CA PHE A 119 -1.43 -1.78 -10.88
C PHE A 119 -0.95 -3.00 -10.12
N THR A 120 -1.57 -4.12 -10.40
CA THR A 120 -1.16 -5.43 -9.92
C THR A 120 -0.73 -6.33 -11.03
N ILE A 121 0.27 -7.15 -10.74
CA ILE A 121 0.79 -8.15 -11.66
C ILE A 121 0.25 -9.51 -11.25
N SER A 122 -0.36 -10.21 -12.20
CA SER A 122 -0.69 -11.63 -12.11
C SER A 122 0.21 -12.43 -13.07
N PHE A 123 -0.03 -13.73 -13.21
CA PHE A 123 0.72 -14.54 -14.20
C PHE A 123 0.52 -14.08 -15.65
N PHE A 124 -0.70 -13.62 -15.98
CA PHE A 124 -1.10 -13.38 -17.38
C PHE A 124 -1.70 -11.98 -17.59
N SER A 125 -1.69 -11.14 -16.56
CA SER A 125 -2.27 -9.80 -16.65
C SER A 125 -1.53 -8.78 -15.79
N ILE A 126 -1.60 -7.53 -16.24
CA ILE A 126 -1.43 -6.34 -15.42
C ILE A 126 -2.81 -5.70 -15.28
N ASP A 127 -3.33 -5.64 -14.07
CA ASP A 127 -4.63 -5.05 -13.76
C ASP A 127 -4.43 -3.69 -13.11
N PHE A 128 -5.11 -2.67 -13.62
CA PHE A 128 -5.03 -1.29 -13.14
C PHE A 128 -6.24 -0.99 -12.27
N TRP A 129 -5.99 -0.29 -11.17
CA TRP A 129 -6.97 -0.06 -10.13
C TRP A 129 -6.92 1.38 -9.64
N GLU A 130 -8.08 1.86 -9.19
CA GLU A 130 -8.22 3.06 -8.38
C GLU A 130 -8.66 2.68 -6.98
N LEU A 131 -7.99 3.25 -5.98
CA LEU A 131 -8.39 3.18 -4.58
C LEU A 131 -9.16 4.44 -4.21
N ASP A 132 -10.47 4.28 -4.14
CA ASP A 132 -11.37 5.18 -3.44
C ASP A 132 -11.30 4.84 -1.93
N PRO A 133 -11.46 5.80 -1.01
CA PRO A 133 -11.45 5.60 0.44
C PRO A 133 -11.90 4.23 0.97
N SER A 134 -12.98 3.63 0.45
CA SER A 134 -13.52 2.34 0.94
C SER A 134 -13.62 1.21 -0.10
N LYS A 135 -13.25 1.47 -1.37
CA LYS A 135 -13.43 0.50 -2.46
C LYS A 135 -12.29 0.54 -3.44
N MET A 136 -12.01 -0.63 -4.00
CA MET A 136 -11.07 -0.81 -5.09
C MET A 136 -11.85 -0.93 -6.39
N ILE A 137 -11.58 -0.04 -7.33
CA ILE A 137 -12.24 0.04 -8.62
C ILE A 137 -11.29 -0.50 -9.67
N HIS A 138 -11.70 -1.54 -10.40
CA HIS A 138 -10.95 -2.02 -11.56
C HIS A 138 -11.13 -1.03 -12.72
N VAL A 139 -10.02 -0.61 -13.31
CA VAL A 139 -10.02 0.38 -14.41
C VAL A 139 -9.82 -0.31 -15.75
N LYS A 140 -8.79 -1.15 -15.87
CA LYS A 140 -8.47 -1.89 -17.10
C LYS A 140 -7.51 -3.04 -16.82
N SER A 141 -7.39 -3.94 -17.79
CA SER A 141 -6.40 -5.02 -17.79
C SER A 141 -5.56 -4.98 -19.06
N ILE A 142 -4.27 -5.27 -18.92
CA ILE A 142 -3.38 -5.60 -20.03
C ILE A 142 -3.09 -7.10 -19.92
N ARG A 143 -3.40 -7.89 -20.96
CA ARG A 143 -3.01 -9.30 -20.99
C ARG A 143 -1.55 -9.43 -21.43
N ILE A 144 -0.78 -10.16 -20.64
CA ILE A 144 0.57 -10.56 -21.00
C ILE A 144 0.47 -11.98 -21.53
N ASN A 145 0.59 -12.13 -22.85
CA ASN A 145 0.76 -13.45 -23.45
C ASN A 145 2.18 -13.90 -23.14
N GLY A 146 2.34 -14.73 -22.11
CA GLY A 146 3.53 -15.55 -21.97
C GLY A 146 3.59 -16.50 -23.16
N LYS A 147 4.75 -16.58 -23.81
CA LYS A 147 5.02 -17.67 -24.77
C LYS A 147 4.91 -19.02 -24.09
#